data_AF-A0A520F0D3-F1
#
_entry.id   AF-A0A520F0D3-F1
#
_cell.length_a   1.000
_cell.length_b   1.000
_cell.length_c   1.000
_cell.angle_alpha   90.00
_cell.angle_beta   90.00
_cell.angle_gamma   90.00
#
_symmetry.space_group_name_H-M   'P 1'
#
loop_
_entity.id
_entity.type
_entity.pdbx_description
1 polymer ?
#
loop_
_entity_poly.entity_id
_entity_poly.type
_entity_poly.pdbx_seq_one_letter_code
_entity_poly.pdbx_strand_id
1 'polypeptide(L)' 'MAGVFDRLVGQEDVEADLTAAAVAARTGVDSSAMTHSWLFTGPPGSGRSIAALCFAAALQCTTEGTPG' A
#
# COMPACT_ATOMS: atom_id res chain seq x y z
N MET A 1 12.19 -10.13 -7.98
CA MET A 1 10.72 -10.12 -8.03
C MET A 1 10.30 -8.66 -8.11
N ALA A 2 9.37 -8.28 -8.97
CA ALA A 2 8.84 -6.91 -8.95
C ALA A 2 7.90 -6.78 -7.75
N GLY A 3 8.11 -5.79 -6.89
CA GLY A 3 7.24 -5.54 -5.74
C GLY A 3 5.88 -5.02 -6.18
N VAL A 4 4.86 -5.14 -5.33
CA VAL A 4 3.49 -4.66 -5.68
C VAL A 4 3.43 -3.15 -5.94
N PHE A 5 4.39 -2.38 -5.42
CA PHE A 5 4.50 -0.93 -5.60
C PHE A 5 5.43 -0.49 -6.74
N ASP A 6 5.99 -1.40 -7.53
CA ASP A 6 6.92 -1.07 -8.64
C ASP A 6 6.31 -0.11 -9.69
N ARG A 7 4.98 -0.10 -9.81
CA ARG A 7 4.24 0.82 -10.69
C ARG A 7 4.00 2.21 -10.10
N LEU A 8 4.28 2.41 -8.81
CA LEU A 8 4.07 3.66 -8.09
C LEU A 8 5.39 4.45 -8.02
N VAL A 9 5.75 5.08 -9.13
CA VAL A 9 7.06 5.74 -9.28
C VAL A 9 7.11 7.09 -8.54
N GLY A 10 8.16 7.29 -7.72
CA GLY A 10 8.47 8.57 -7.07
C GLY A 10 7.47 8.98 -6.00
N GLN A 11 6.86 8.00 -5.31
CA GLN A 11 5.94 8.21 -4.19
C GLN A 11 6.38 7.35 -3.00
N GLU A 12 7.65 7.47 -2.59
CA GLU A 12 8.29 6.63 -1.60
C GLU A 12 7.59 6.73 -0.23
N ASP A 13 7.16 7.93 0.16
CA ASP A 13 6.41 8.15 1.40
C ASP A 13 5.06 7.41 1.39
N VAL A 14 4.36 7.46 0.24
CA VAL A 14 3.07 6.78 0.06
C VAL A 14 3.27 5.25 0.08
N GLU A 15 4.33 4.75 -0.57
CA GLU A 15 4.67 3.33 -0.52
C GLU A 15 4.96 2.86 0.91
N ALA A 16 5.72 3.63 1.69
CA ALA A 16 6.05 3.30 3.07
C ALA A 16 4.78 3.20 3.94
N ASP A 17 3.89 4.19 3.84
CA ASP A 17 2.63 4.22 4.59
C ASP A 17 1.74 3.02 4.23
N LEU A 18 1.56 2.75 2.92
CA LEU A 18 0.73 1.65 2.43
C LEU A 18 1.31 0.27 2.75
N THR A 19 2.64 0.16 2.84
CA THR A 19 3.32 -1.05 3.27
C THR A 19 3.11 -1.33 4.75
N ALA A 20 3.30 -0.32 5.62
CA ALA A 20 3.07 -0.45 7.05
C ALA A 20 1.62 -0.85 7.36
N ALA A 21 0.70 -0.20 6.66
CA ALA A 21 -0.71 -0.53 6.57
C ALA A 21 -0.96 -2.01 6.21
N ALA A 22 -0.43 -2.50 5.09
CA ALA A 22 -0.65 -3.89 4.69
C ALA A 22 -0.06 -4.92 5.69
N VAL A 23 1.09 -4.62 6.29
CA VAL A 23 1.72 -5.47 7.31
C VAL A 23 0.88 -5.51 8.60
N ALA A 24 0.36 -4.37 9.04
CA ALA A 24 -0.54 -4.28 10.18
C ALA A 24 -1.83 -5.09 9.96
N ALA A 25 -2.44 -4.96 8.76
CA ALA A 25 -3.64 -5.70 8.40
C ALA A 25 -3.43 -7.22 8.50
N ARG A 26 -2.30 -7.72 7.99
CA ARG A 26 -1.97 -9.14 7.96
C ARG A 26 -1.66 -9.72 9.34
N THR A 27 -0.96 -8.96 10.17
CA THR A 27 -0.58 -9.41 11.53
C THR A 27 -1.74 -9.33 12.52
N GLY A 28 -2.83 -8.63 12.17
CA GLY A 28 -3.98 -8.43 13.06
C GLY A 28 -3.64 -7.59 14.29
N VAL A 29 -2.50 -6.90 14.27
CA VAL A 29 -2.08 -6.01 15.36
C VAL A 29 -2.96 -4.76 15.30
N ASP A 30 -3.69 -4.52 16.38
CA ASP A 30 -4.49 -3.32 16.56
C ASP A 30 -3.55 -2.10 16.67
N SER A 31 -3.27 -1.49 15.52
CA SER A 31 -2.33 -0.40 15.34
C SER A 31 -2.98 0.69 14.49
N SER A 32 -2.57 1.94 14.71
CA SER A 32 -3.10 3.07 13.94
C SER A 32 -2.63 3.10 12.48
N ALA A 33 -1.75 2.18 12.06
CA ALA A 33 -1.28 2.08 10.68
C ALA A 33 -2.39 1.58 9.73
N MET A 34 -3.32 0.77 10.23
CA MET A 34 -4.47 0.29 9.47
C MET A 34 -5.75 1.03 9.87
N THR A 35 -6.32 1.76 8.90
CA THR A 35 -7.62 2.41 9.08
C THR A 35 -8.73 1.63 8.39
N HIS A 36 -9.96 1.82 8.87
CA HIS A 36 -11.15 1.22 8.27
C HIS A 36 -11.43 1.71 6.83
N SER A 37 -10.92 2.88 6.44
CA SER A 37 -11.14 3.46 5.11
C SER A 37 -9.99 4.36 4.66
N TRP A 38 -9.79 4.40 3.33
CA TRP A 38 -8.71 5.13 2.66
C TRP A 38 -9.25 6.06 1.57
N LEU A 39 -8.68 7.25 1.45
CA LEU A 39 -8.98 8.23 0.41
C LEU A 39 -7.70 8.61 -0.34
N PHE A 40 -7.64 8.29 -1.63
CA PHE A 40 -6.51 8.63 -2.49
C PHE A 40 -6.78 9.93 -3.26
N THR A 41 -5.95 10.95 -3.05
CA THR A 41 -6.09 12.29 -3.67
C THR A 41 -4.80 12.74 -4.35
N GLY A 42 -4.87 13.80 -5.17
CA GLY A 42 -3.73 14.29 -5.97
C GLY A 42 -4.13 14.82 -7.36
N PRO A 43 -3.23 15.51 -8.08
CA PRO A 43 -3.49 16.09 -9.40
C PRO A 43 -3.65 15.03 -10.49
N PRO A 44 -4.27 15.33 -11.65
CA PRO A 44 -4.34 14.41 -12.78
C PRO A 44 -2.95 13.84 -13.14
N GLY A 45 -2.85 12.53 -13.37
CA GLY A 45 -1.58 11.86 -13.70
C GLY A 45 -0.68 11.48 -12.51
N SER A 46 -1.01 11.86 -11.27
CA SER A 46 -0.21 11.52 -10.06
C SER A 46 -0.22 10.04 -9.66
N GLY A 47 -0.93 9.17 -10.38
CA GLY A 47 -0.96 7.74 -10.06
C GLY A 47 -1.91 7.34 -8.92
N ARG A 48 -2.86 8.19 -8.49
CA ARG A 48 -3.85 7.86 -7.42
C ARG A 48 -4.49 6.48 -7.56
N SER A 49 -4.97 6.15 -8.77
CA SER A 49 -5.60 4.85 -9.05
C SER A 49 -4.59 3.70 -9.02
N ILE A 50 -3.35 3.95 -9.42
CA ILE A 50 -2.27 2.97 -9.33
C ILE A 50 -1.92 2.72 -7.86
N ALA A 51 -1.79 3.76 -7.04
CA ALA A 51 -1.57 3.63 -5.59
C ALA A 51 -2.66 2.77 -4.93
N ALA A 52 -3.94 3.03 -5.24
CA ALA A 52 -5.06 2.25 -4.72
C ALA A 52 -5.01 0.77 -5.16
N LEU A 53 -4.65 0.50 -6.42
CA LEU A 53 -4.51 -0.87 -6.94
C LEU A 53 -3.32 -1.61 -6.32
N CYS A 54 -2.17 -0.93 -6.18
CA CYS A 54 -0.98 -1.48 -5.53
C CYS A 54 -1.26 -1.79 -4.05
N PHE A 55 -1.97 -0.90 -3.35
CA PHE A 55 -2.38 -1.13 -1.97
C PHE A 55 -3.33 -2.33 -1.84
N ALA A 56 -4.34 -2.44 -2.72
CA ALA A 56 -5.23 -3.60 -2.73
C ALA A 56 -4.46 -4.91 -2.98
N ALA A 57 -3.47 -4.90 -3.88
CA ALA A 57 -2.59 -6.04 -4.09
C ALA A 57 -1.74 -6.36 -2.85
N ALA A 58 -1.20 -5.34 -2.17
CA ALA A 58 -0.42 -5.49 -0.94
C ALA A 58 -1.24 -6.16 0.19
N LEU A 59 -2.51 -5.78 0.34
CA LEU A 59 -3.44 -6.37 1.29
C LEU A 59 -3.76 -7.84 1.00
N GLN A 60 -3.73 -8.24 -0.28
CA GLN A 60 -3.98 -9.62 -0.69
C GLN A 60 -2.70 -10.48 -0.74
N CYS A 61 -1.53 -9.88 -0.57
CA CYS A 61 -0.27 -10.60 -0.59
C CYS A 61 -0.13 -11.47 0.67
N THR A 62 0.12 -12.76 0.48
CA THR A 62 0.28 -13.75 1.54
C THR A 62 1.74 -14.07 1.86
N THR A 63 2.68 -13.55 1.07
CA THR A 63 4.12 -13.71 1.29
C THR A 63 4.55 -13.06 2.61
N GLU A 64 5.46 -13.70 3.32
CA GLU A 64 6.03 -13.16 4.56
C GLU A 64 6.93 -11.94 4.28
N GLY A 65 6.94 -10.97 5.19
CA GLY A 65 7.73 -9.74 5.05
C GLY A 65 7.02 -8.64 4.27
N THR A 66 7.77 -7.91 3.44
CA THR A 66 7.25 -6.81 2.60
C THR A 66 6.32 -7.37 1.52
N PRO A 67 5.12 -6.79 1.30
CA PRO A 67 4.21 -7.25 0.26
C PRO A 67 4.85 -7.17 -1.14
N GLY A 68 4.87 -8.28 -1.88
CA GLY A 68 5.39 -8.36 -3.26
C GLY A 68 6.57 -9.29 -3.42
#